data_AF-A0A813KG40-F1
#
_entry.id   AF-A0A813KG40-F1
#
_cell.length_a   1.000
_cell.length_b   1.000
_cell.length_c   1.000
_cell.angle_alpha   90.00
_cell.angle_beta   90.00
_cell.angle_gamma   90.00
#
_symmetry.space_group_name_H-M   'P 1'
#
loop_
_entity.id
_entity.type
_entity.pdbx_description
1 polymer ?
#
loop_
_entity_poly.entity_id
_entity_poly.type
_entity_poly.pdbx_seq_one_letter_code
_entity_poly.pdbx_strand_id
1 'polypeptide(L)'
;ENSTVATCPVNNTGRGTELIWEQPLCFPKCDSTTPVPSGFVHLGGDVWECEEATHYGTPEVECIVDDTCAPRWKGSGCLPLSNCVLPESDPCRYNMSDCHHVRPGDRCTVTCRAPFAGGSSVASCADHNTDPTQVIDWSPPKPGCALLPCPQPAVVPLGYVAENRGFGFRCEADYKGVAMSYCQVDEFCTPTTVLAGCSKLAPCWPPEVDDCLLDTSNCVQVSPNSSCEVTCKAPFVGTGANVSCPEGNADPWQAAEWVGARPSCTMPSCPAPAIVPEGFVWVNRSWQCAEGFLGTPRVVCNHESDCRPASGRLEGCGRPVECAQPELLTCMYNVSDCVQVYPGASCQVGCKSPYEGRAVQARVGQNSV
;
A
#
# COMPACT_ATOMS: atom_id res chain seq x y z
N GLU A 1 -40.38 36.38 38.12
CA GLU A 1 -38.98 35.95 38.07
C GLU A 1 -38.90 34.60 38.74
N ASN A 2 -38.50 33.63 37.95
CA ASN A 2 -38.50 32.22 38.33
C ASN A 2 -37.01 31.92 38.47
N SER A 3 -36.53 31.77 39.70
CA SER A 3 -35.13 31.48 40.01
C SER A 3 -35.07 30.23 40.86
N THR A 4 -34.05 29.42 40.66
CA THR A 4 -33.76 28.31 41.56
C THR A 4 -32.36 28.42 42.12
N VAL A 5 -32.19 27.76 43.27
CA VAL A 5 -30.98 27.86 44.07
C VAL A 5 -30.03 26.76 43.63
N ALA A 6 -28.80 27.14 43.29
CA ALA A 6 -27.71 26.23 42.93
C ALA A 6 -26.88 25.79 44.15
N THR A 7 -26.56 24.50 44.27
CA THR A 7 -25.88 23.92 45.44
C THR A 7 -24.76 22.96 45.05
N CYS A 8 -23.56 23.10 45.63
CA CYS A 8 -22.40 22.24 45.33
C CYS A 8 -22.32 21.07 46.34
N PRO A 9 -21.93 19.84 45.94
CA PRO A 9 -21.89 18.69 46.84
C PRO A 9 -20.78 18.77 47.90
N VAL A 10 -21.08 18.36 49.13
CA VAL A 10 -20.18 18.50 50.30
C VAL A 10 -19.00 17.50 50.38
N ASN A 11 -18.97 16.42 49.59
CA ASN A 11 -17.87 15.43 49.56
C ASN A 11 -16.98 15.56 48.32
N ASN A 12 -16.93 16.75 47.75
CA ASN A 12 -16.19 16.99 46.55
C ASN A 12 -14.68 17.11 46.83
N THR A 13 -13.91 16.14 46.35
CA THR A 13 -12.44 16.07 46.44
C THR A 13 -11.75 16.16 45.06
N GLY A 14 -12.49 16.52 44.00
CA GLY A 14 -11.93 16.72 42.65
C GLY A 14 -11.70 18.20 42.32
N ARG A 15 -10.64 18.52 41.58
CA ARG A 15 -10.58 19.79 40.83
C ARG A 15 -11.42 19.64 39.58
N GLY A 16 -12.65 20.17 39.64
CA GLY A 16 -13.58 20.33 38.51
C GLY A 16 -15.01 19.82 38.79
N THR A 17 -15.79 20.46 39.66
CA THR A 17 -17.17 20.01 39.99
C THR A 17 -18.17 21.16 40.03
N GLU A 18 -19.35 20.95 39.44
CA GLU A 18 -20.36 21.99 39.12
C GLU A 18 -21.54 22.06 40.11
N LEU A 19 -22.33 23.16 40.06
CA LEU A 19 -23.44 23.51 40.97
C LEU A 19 -24.79 22.87 40.57
N ILE A 20 -25.55 22.39 41.55
CA ILE A 20 -26.86 21.73 41.36
C ILE A 20 -28.02 22.74 41.53
N TRP A 21 -28.71 23.15 40.46
CA TRP A 21 -29.92 23.99 40.47
C TRP A 21 -31.01 23.44 39.55
N GLU A 22 -32.25 23.92 39.71
CA GLU A 22 -33.41 23.46 38.94
C GLU A 22 -33.91 24.51 37.95
N GLN A 23 -33.79 24.33 36.64
CA GLN A 23 -34.20 25.37 35.70
C GLN A 23 -35.72 25.66 35.76
N PRO A 24 -36.16 26.90 35.99
CA PRO A 24 -37.58 27.20 36.10
C PRO A 24 -38.20 27.45 34.72
N LEU A 25 -39.47 27.04 34.55
CA LEU A 25 -40.13 26.99 33.26
C LEU A 25 -40.66 28.38 32.85
N CYS A 26 -40.22 28.87 31.70
CA CYS A 26 -40.68 30.10 31.05
C CYS A 26 -41.01 29.78 29.59
N PHE A 27 -42.24 30.04 29.13
CA PHE A 27 -42.66 29.74 27.76
C PHE A 27 -42.90 31.04 26.96
N PRO A 28 -42.31 31.18 25.77
CA PRO A 28 -42.59 32.32 24.89
C PRO A 28 -43.93 32.18 24.18
N LYS A 29 -44.53 33.31 23.81
CA LYS A 29 -45.76 33.37 23.01
C LYS A 29 -45.48 34.10 21.71
N CYS A 30 -45.60 33.40 20.59
CA CYS A 30 -45.52 33.97 19.26
C CYS A 30 -46.94 34.28 18.77
N ASP A 31 -47.09 35.34 17.96
CA ASP A 31 -48.37 35.77 17.41
C ASP A 31 -48.32 35.89 15.88
N SER A 32 -49.44 36.29 15.27
CA SER A 32 -49.56 36.44 13.81
C SER A 32 -48.72 37.58 13.22
N THR A 33 -48.08 38.42 14.05
CA THR A 33 -47.15 39.46 13.58
C THR A 33 -45.70 38.99 13.59
N THR A 34 -45.44 37.83 14.18
CA THR A 34 -44.11 37.22 14.23
C THR A 34 -43.72 36.72 12.82
N PRO A 35 -42.55 37.09 12.28
CA PRO A 35 -42.14 36.68 10.94
C PRO A 35 -42.13 35.15 10.75
N VAL A 36 -42.73 34.69 9.66
CA VAL A 36 -42.72 33.28 9.27
C VAL A 36 -41.32 32.90 8.75
N PRO A 37 -40.71 31.79 9.21
CA PRO A 37 -39.43 31.33 8.69
C PRO A 37 -39.50 30.97 7.21
N SER A 38 -38.41 31.15 6.48
CA SER A 38 -38.32 30.77 5.05
C SER A 38 -38.67 29.29 4.86
N GLY A 39 -39.48 29.00 3.84
CA GLY A 39 -39.89 27.63 3.51
C GLY A 39 -41.11 27.10 4.25
N PHE A 40 -41.72 27.91 5.12
CA PHE A 40 -42.94 27.58 5.84
C PHE A 40 -44.09 28.49 5.41
N VAL A 41 -45.30 27.93 5.43
CA VAL A 41 -46.56 28.65 5.21
C VAL A 41 -47.44 28.45 6.44
N HIS A 42 -47.89 29.56 7.06
CA HIS A 42 -48.82 29.52 8.19
C HIS A 42 -50.27 29.58 7.67
N LEU A 43 -51.04 28.52 7.87
CA LEU A 43 -52.43 28.44 7.40
C LEU A 43 -53.46 28.91 8.46
N GLY A 44 -53.00 29.26 9.66
CA GLY A 44 -53.82 29.69 10.79
C GLY A 44 -53.93 28.64 11.89
N GLY A 45 -54.17 29.10 13.13
CA GLY A 45 -54.09 28.24 14.31
C GLY A 45 -52.68 27.64 14.47
N ASP A 46 -52.62 26.34 14.79
CA ASP A 46 -51.37 25.57 14.90
C ASP A 46 -51.03 24.80 13.61
N VAL A 47 -51.64 25.16 12.46
CA VAL A 47 -51.44 24.47 11.17
C VAL A 47 -50.34 25.15 10.36
N TRP A 48 -49.33 24.37 10.02
CA TRP A 48 -48.18 24.76 9.21
C TRP A 48 -48.01 23.80 8.04
N GLU A 49 -47.56 24.32 6.92
CA GLU A 49 -47.18 23.55 5.73
C GLU A 49 -45.82 23.99 5.21
N CYS A 50 -45.11 23.11 4.50
CA CYS A 50 -43.91 23.50 3.77
C CYS A 50 -44.31 24.21 2.48
N GLU A 51 -43.49 25.19 2.05
CA GLU A 51 -43.70 25.85 0.75
C GLU A 51 -43.42 24.87 -0.40
N GLU A 52 -44.48 24.33 -1.03
CA GLU A 52 -44.40 23.23 -2.00
C GLU A 52 -43.40 23.44 -3.16
N ALA A 53 -43.19 24.70 -3.58
CA ALA A 53 -42.31 25.02 -4.70
C ALA A 53 -40.82 24.96 -4.37
N THR A 54 -40.45 25.07 -3.08
CA THR A 54 -39.07 25.29 -2.64
C THR A 54 -38.65 24.37 -1.50
N HIS A 55 -39.58 23.77 -0.77
CA HIS A 55 -39.32 22.93 0.41
C HIS A 55 -40.23 21.70 0.44
N TYR A 56 -39.79 20.65 1.11
CA TYR A 56 -40.56 19.43 1.35
C TYR A 56 -40.28 18.87 2.74
N GLY A 57 -41.26 18.17 3.31
CA GLY A 57 -41.14 17.46 4.58
C GLY A 57 -42.36 17.66 5.48
N THR A 58 -42.17 17.45 6.78
CA THR A 58 -43.22 17.63 7.79
C THR A 58 -42.84 18.83 8.64
N PRO A 59 -43.61 19.94 8.60
CA PRO A 59 -43.28 21.14 9.37
C PRO A 59 -43.41 20.88 10.87
N GLU A 60 -42.39 21.30 11.60
CA GLU A 60 -42.41 21.41 13.05
C GLU A 60 -42.07 22.86 13.39
N VAL A 61 -42.92 23.55 14.14
CA VAL A 61 -42.70 24.96 14.46
C VAL A 61 -42.80 25.17 15.97
N GLU A 62 -41.74 25.74 16.53
CA GLU A 62 -41.65 26.11 17.94
C GLU A 62 -41.51 27.63 18.06
N CYS A 63 -42.19 28.23 19.03
CA CYS A 63 -41.91 29.61 19.41
C CYS A 63 -40.68 29.65 20.32
N ILE A 64 -39.64 30.40 19.94
CA ILE A 64 -38.44 30.59 20.75
C ILE A 64 -38.17 32.08 20.99
N VAL A 65 -37.27 32.38 21.91
CA VAL A 65 -36.73 33.73 22.14
C VAL A 65 -35.30 33.76 21.62
N ASP A 66 -34.91 34.79 20.86
CA ASP A 66 -33.53 34.93 20.38
C ASP A 66 -32.63 35.72 21.33
N ASP A 67 -31.36 35.93 20.93
CA ASP A 67 -30.36 36.68 21.69
C ASP A 67 -30.77 38.16 21.94
N THR A 68 -31.82 38.65 21.27
CA THR A 68 -32.39 40.00 21.44
C THR A 68 -33.67 40.03 22.30
N CYS A 69 -34.05 38.89 22.88
CA CYS A 69 -35.26 38.73 23.68
C CYS A 69 -36.60 38.91 22.92
N ALA A 70 -36.59 38.88 21.59
CA ALA A 70 -37.81 38.91 20.79
C ALA A 70 -38.35 37.49 20.52
N PRO A 71 -39.68 37.25 20.61
CA PRO A 71 -40.25 35.98 20.19
C PRO A 71 -40.08 35.82 18.68
N ARG A 72 -39.62 34.63 18.26
CA ARG A 72 -39.51 34.25 16.86
C ARG A 72 -39.96 32.81 16.66
N TRP A 73 -40.58 32.53 15.52
CA TRP A 73 -40.82 31.16 15.09
C TRP A 73 -39.50 30.50 14.70
N LYS A 74 -39.28 29.29 15.20
CA LYS A 74 -38.22 28.39 14.75
C LYS A 74 -38.86 27.19 14.10
N GLY A 75 -38.74 27.11 12.78
CA GLY A 75 -39.19 25.98 11.99
C GLY A 75 -38.10 24.91 11.87
N SER A 76 -38.51 23.65 11.93
CA SER A 76 -37.76 22.46 11.52
C SER A 76 -38.64 21.57 10.63
N GLY A 77 -38.03 20.59 9.96
CA GLY A 77 -38.75 19.57 9.20
C GLY A 77 -39.18 19.94 7.77
N CYS A 78 -39.25 21.23 7.39
CA CYS A 78 -39.30 21.66 6.00
C CYS A 78 -37.88 21.91 5.47
N LEU A 79 -37.37 21.00 4.63
CA LEU A 79 -36.04 21.09 4.06
C LEU A 79 -36.11 21.64 2.62
N PRO A 80 -35.16 22.49 2.20
CA PRO A 80 -35.16 23.05 0.85
C PRO A 80 -34.97 21.93 -0.18
N LEU A 81 -35.79 21.98 -1.23
CA LEU A 81 -35.63 21.15 -2.40
C LEU A 81 -34.27 21.42 -3.04
N SER A 82 -33.52 20.35 -3.30
CA SER A 82 -32.16 20.42 -3.81
C SER A 82 -32.06 19.71 -5.15
N ASN A 83 -31.35 20.32 -6.10
CA ASN A 83 -31.04 19.66 -7.38
C ASN A 83 -30.20 18.41 -7.12
N CYS A 84 -30.42 17.37 -7.93
CA CYS A 84 -29.59 16.18 -7.83
C CYS A 84 -28.18 16.44 -8.38
N VAL A 85 -27.19 15.76 -7.80
CA VAL A 85 -25.79 15.79 -8.23
C VAL A 85 -25.57 14.75 -9.32
N LEU A 86 -24.70 15.06 -10.28
CA LEU A 86 -24.27 14.09 -11.30
C LEU A 86 -23.43 12.97 -10.65
N PRO A 87 -23.62 11.70 -11.05
CA PRO A 87 -22.77 10.61 -10.59
C PRO A 87 -21.34 10.80 -11.11
N GLU A 88 -20.38 10.27 -10.36
CA GLU A 88 -19.04 10.06 -10.92
C GLU A 88 -19.16 9.06 -12.08
N SER A 89 -18.84 9.53 -13.29
CA SER A 89 -18.95 8.75 -14.51
C SER A 89 -17.78 9.08 -15.43
N ASP A 90 -17.46 8.17 -16.34
CA ASP A 90 -16.42 8.36 -17.35
C ASP A 90 -16.86 9.45 -18.34
N PRO A 91 -16.27 10.68 -18.27
CA PRO A 91 -16.72 11.82 -19.08
C PRO A 91 -16.41 11.63 -20.57
N CYS A 92 -15.57 10.66 -20.91
CA CYS A 92 -15.28 10.29 -22.29
C CYS A 92 -16.24 9.23 -22.84
N ARG A 93 -16.92 8.48 -21.97
CA ARG A 93 -17.87 7.45 -22.37
C ARG A 93 -19.29 7.95 -22.43
N TYR A 94 -19.70 8.77 -21.46
CA TYR A 94 -21.07 9.25 -21.35
C TYR A 94 -21.13 10.75 -21.57
N ASN A 95 -22.09 11.17 -22.40
CA ASN A 95 -22.48 12.56 -22.50
C ASN A 95 -23.69 12.80 -21.59
N MET A 96 -23.46 13.55 -20.52
CA MET A 96 -24.46 13.98 -19.53
C MET A 96 -24.71 15.49 -19.57
N SER A 97 -24.42 16.16 -20.70
CA SER A 97 -24.64 17.61 -20.84
C SER A 97 -26.07 18.04 -20.51
N ASP A 98 -27.05 17.18 -20.82
CA ASP A 98 -28.47 17.46 -20.60
C ASP A 98 -28.89 17.29 -19.14
N CYS A 99 -27.99 16.79 -18.29
CA CYS A 99 -28.22 16.48 -16.88
C CYS A 99 -27.55 17.50 -15.94
N HIS A 100 -27.08 18.64 -16.46
CA HIS A 100 -26.64 19.73 -15.60
C HIS A 100 -27.86 20.43 -14.98
N HIS A 101 -27.96 20.43 -13.65
CA HIS A 101 -29.02 21.08 -12.87
C HIS A 101 -30.42 20.43 -12.97
N VAL A 102 -30.50 19.10 -12.89
CA VAL A 102 -31.77 18.37 -12.81
C VAL A 102 -32.48 18.70 -11.49
N ARG A 103 -33.63 19.39 -11.55
CA ARG A 103 -34.44 19.71 -10.38
C ARG A 103 -35.17 18.47 -9.87
N PRO A 104 -35.69 18.47 -8.63
CA PRO A 104 -36.56 17.40 -8.15
C PRO A 104 -37.70 17.09 -9.13
N GLY A 105 -37.81 15.82 -9.53
CA GLY A 105 -38.80 15.31 -10.49
C GLY A 105 -38.46 15.48 -11.97
N ASP A 106 -37.42 16.25 -12.30
CA ASP A 106 -36.96 16.39 -13.67
C ASP A 106 -36.25 15.11 -14.18
N ARG A 107 -36.19 15.00 -15.50
CA ARG A 107 -35.51 13.92 -16.22
C ARG A 107 -34.60 14.48 -17.30
N CYS A 108 -33.49 13.80 -17.56
CA CYS A 108 -32.55 14.14 -18.61
C CYS A 108 -32.11 12.89 -19.39
N THR A 109 -31.58 13.09 -20.60
CA THR A 109 -31.12 11.98 -21.46
C THR A 109 -29.61 11.84 -21.36
N VAL A 110 -29.14 10.61 -21.15
CA VAL A 110 -27.71 10.27 -21.18
C VAL A 110 -27.42 9.52 -22.47
N THR A 111 -26.44 9.98 -23.23
CA THR A 111 -26.04 9.37 -24.51
C THR A 111 -24.58 8.91 -24.46
N CYS A 112 -24.19 8.03 -25.39
CA CYS A 112 -22.78 7.69 -25.55
C CYS A 112 -22.03 8.84 -26.22
N ARG A 113 -20.88 9.21 -25.66
CA ARG A 113 -20.00 10.24 -26.24
C ARG A 113 -19.09 9.58 -27.27
N ALA A 114 -18.91 10.20 -28.45
CA ALA A 114 -17.94 9.74 -29.43
C ALA A 114 -16.54 9.68 -28.79
N PRO A 115 -15.73 8.63 -29.05
CA PRO A 115 -15.86 7.58 -30.08
C PRO A 115 -16.71 6.37 -29.67
N PHE A 116 -17.34 6.38 -28.50
CA PHE A 116 -18.22 5.29 -28.10
C PHE A 116 -19.56 5.37 -28.84
N ALA A 117 -20.11 4.22 -29.20
CA ALA A 117 -21.41 4.09 -29.84
C ALA A 117 -22.29 3.13 -29.02
N GLY A 118 -23.59 3.42 -28.94
CA GLY A 118 -24.54 2.64 -28.16
C GLY A 118 -25.92 3.26 -28.14
N GLY A 119 -26.76 2.84 -27.18
CA GLY A 119 -28.08 3.43 -26.97
C GLY A 119 -28.03 4.75 -26.19
N SER A 120 -29.21 5.18 -25.74
CA SER A 120 -29.38 6.23 -24.74
C SER A 120 -30.12 5.68 -23.51
N SER A 121 -30.00 6.35 -22.37
CA SER A 121 -30.83 6.11 -21.19
C SER A 121 -31.40 7.41 -20.65
N VAL A 122 -32.39 7.29 -19.77
CA VAL A 122 -32.98 8.43 -19.06
C VAL A 122 -32.48 8.38 -17.62
N ALA A 123 -32.06 9.53 -17.12
CA ALA A 123 -31.79 9.75 -15.70
C ALA A 123 -32.87 10.64 -15.09
N SER A 124 -33.15 10.44 -13.80
CA SER A 124 -34.22 11.16 -13.09
C SER A 124 -33.78 11.57 -11.70
N CYS A 125 -34.22 12.76 -11.26
CA CYS A 125 -34.10 13.19 -9.86
C CYS A 125 -35.40 12.87 -9.12
N ALA A 126 -35.31 12.47 -7.85
CA ALA A 126 -36.50 12.20 -7.05
C ALA A 126 -37.37 13.47 -6.88
N ASP A 127 -38.69 13.33 -6.98
CA ASP A 127 -39.67 14.43 -6.95
C ASP A 127 -39.56 15.35 -5.71
N HIS A 128 -39.02 14.81 -4.61
CA HIS A 128 -38.93 15.50 -3.32
C HIS A 128 -37.52 15.46 -2.74
N ASN A 129 -36.50 15.56 -3.60
CA ASN A 129 -35.12 15.55 -3.15
C ASN A 129 -34.80 16.77 -2.28
N THR A 130 -34.46 16.53 -1.02
CA THR A 130 -34.02 17.55 -0.05
C THR A 130 -32.55 17.38 0.35
N ASP A 131 -31.90 16.32 -0.14
CA ASP A 131 -30.48 16.05 0.10
C ASP A 131 -29.63 16.67 -1.04
N PRO A 132 -28.76 17.65 -0.74
CA PRO A 132 -27.91 18.28 -1.75
C PRO A 132 -26.81 17.36 -2.29
N THR A 133 -26.64 16.17 -1.73
CA THR A 133 -25.69 15.14 -2.18
C THR A 133 -26.36 13.97 -2.90
N GLN A 134 -27.69 13.97 -2.99
CA GLN A 134 -28.43 12.93 -3.71
C GLN A 134 -28.02 12.91 -5.18
N VAL A 135 -27.52 11.76 -5.61
CA VAL A 135 -27.14 11.52 -6.99
C VAL A 135 -28.38 11.22 -7.83
N ILE A 136 -28.43 11.70 -9.08
CA ILE A 136 -29.50 11.33 -10.02
C ILE A 136 -29.62 9.80 -10.13
N ASP A 137 -30.84 9.29 -10.15
CA ASP A 137 -31.08 7.88 -10.45
C ASP A 137 -30.90 7.66 -11.96
N TRP A 138 -29.95 6.81 -12.30
CA TRP A 138 -29.55 6.56 -13.67
C TRP A 138 -29.04 5.13 -13.82
N SER A 139 -29.26 4.58 -15.02
CA SER A 139 -28.63 3.33 -15.45
C SER A 139 -27.92 3.52 -16.79
N PRO A 140 -26.79 2.85 -17.03
CA PRO A 140 -26.09 2.93 -18.31
C PRO A 140 -27.01 2.59 -19.49
N PRO A 141 -26.84 3.28 -20.65
CA PRO A 141 -27.58 2.98 -21.87
C PRO A 141 -27.57 1.49 -22.25
N LYS A 142 -28.66 1.02 -22.87
CA LYS A 142 -28.77 -0.35 -23.40
C LYS A 142 -29.13 -0.29 -24.89
N PRO A 143 -28.33 -0.85 -25.82
CA PRO A 143 -27.02 -1.49 -25.57
C PRO A 143 -26.01 -0.48 -24.99
N GLY A 144 -25.07 -1.00 -24.19
CA GLY A 144 -24.03 -0.20 -23.54
C GLY A 144 -23.19 0.61 -24.52
N CYS A 145 -22.53 1.65 -24.02
CA CYS A 145 -21.57 2.42 -24.81
C CYS A 145 -20.32 1.57 -25.06
N ALA A 146 -20.25 0.99 -26.26
CA ALA A 146 -19.13 0.20 -26.72
C ALA A 146 -18.18 1.09 -27.52
N LEU A 147 -16.89 0.93 -27.29
CA LEU A 147 -15.88 1.64 -28.08
C LEU A 147 -15.90 1.10 -29.51
N LEU A 148 -15.96 2.00 -30.50
CA LEU A 148 -15.78 1.63 -31.89
C LEU A 148 -14.37 1.06 -32.13
N PRO A 149 -14.15 0.27 -33.20
CA PRO A 149 -12.81 -0.23 -33.52
C PRO A 149 -11.79 0.91 -33.54
N CYS A 150 -10.64 0.70 -32.89
CA CYS A 150 -9.63 1.73 -32.83
C CYS A 150 -9.07 2.09 -34.21
N PRO A 151 -8.65 3.35 -34.39
CA PRO A 151 -7.90 3.72 -35.57
C PRO A 151 -6.57 2.97 -35.60
N GLN A 152 -6.16 2.51 -36.79
CA GLN A 152 -4.83 1.93 -36.98
C GLN A 152 -3.77 2.98 -36.64
N PRO A 153 -2.70 2.64 -35.87
CA PRO A 153 -1.67 3.61 -35.54
C PRO A 153 -0.99 4.10 -36.82
N ALA A 154 -0.82 5.42 -36.95
CA ALA A 154 -0.20 6.03 -38.12
C ALA A 154 1.27 5.62 -38.29
N VAL A 155 1.95 5.34 -37.16
CA VAL A 155 3.31 4.81 -37.09
C VAL A 155 3.28 3.59 -36.18
N VAL A 156 3.76 2.46 -36.67
CA VAL A 156 3.88 1.24 -35.85
C VAL A 156 5.10 1.41 -34.92
N PRO A 157 4.92 1.31 -33.59
CA PRO A 157 6.03 1.38 -32.63
C PRO A 157 7.12 0.33 -32.90
N LEU A 158 8.36 0.65 -32.50
CA LEU A 158 9.51 -0.26 -32.61
C LEU A 158 9.25 -1.59 -31.90
N GLY A 159 9.67 -2.71 -32.51
CA GLY A 159 9.47 -4.05 -31.97
C GLY A 159 8.16 -4.73 -32.39
N TYR A 160 7.34 -4.05 -33.18
CA TYR A 160 6.08 -4.57 -33.73
C TYR A 160 6.09 -4.51 -35.25
N VAL A 161 5.46 -5.52 -35.87
CA VAL A 161 5.21 -5.56 -37.31
C VAL A 161 3.72 -5.80 -37.53
N ALA A 162 3.08 -4.97 -38.34
CA ALA A 162 1.68 -5.16 -38.71
C ALA A 162 1.54 -6.42 -39.59
N GLU A 163 0.55 -7.25 -39.29
CA GLU A 163 0.22 -8.40 -40.12
C GLU A 163 -0.63 -8.00 -41.33
N ASN A 164 -0.62 -8.84 -42.37
CA ASN A 164 -1.29 -8.57 -43.64
C ASN A 164 -2.77 -8.18 -43.41
N ARG A 165 -3.16 -7.01 -43.94
CA ARG A 165 -4.50 -6.37 -43.86
C ARG A 165 -4.80 -5.55 -42.60
N GLY A 166 -3.84 -5.29 -41.72
CA GLY A 166 -3.96 -4.27 -40.66
C GLY A 166 -4.83 -4.65 -39.45
N PHE A 167 -5.23 -5.92 -39.34
CA PHE A 167 -6.05 -6.42 -38.23
C PHE A 167 -5.26 -7.20 -37.16
N GLY A 168 -3.94 -7.10 -37.17
CA GLY A 168 -3.09 -7.80 -36.21
C GLY A 168 -1.67 -7.24 -36.18
N PHE A 169 -0.97 -7.51 -35.08
CA PHE A 169 0.45 -7.20 -34.90
C PHE A 169 1.16 -8.47 -34.45
N ARG A 170 2.45 -8.55 -34.77
CA ARG A 170 3.36 -9.57 -34.23
C ARG A 170 4.66 -8.92 -33.79
N CYS A 171 5.42 -9.60 -32.93
CA CYS A 171 6.73 -9.12 -32.53
C CYS A 171 7.71 -9.16 -33.71
N GLU A 172 8.59 -8.17 -33.76
CA GLU A 172 9.74 -8.14 -34.66
C GLU A 172 10.76 -9.24 -34.31
N ALA A 173 11.68 -9.58 -35.22
CA ALA A 173 12.58 -10.73 -35.06
C ALA A 173 13.46 -10.69 -33.79
N ASP A 174 13.87 -9.51 -33.34
CA ASP A 174 14.68 -9.32 -32.12
C ASP A 174 13.84 -9.04 -30.86
N TYR A 175 12.54 -9.35 -30.94
CA TYR A 175 11.58 -9.18 -29.85
C TYR A 175 10.85 -10.50 -29.60
N LYS A 176 10.42 -10.73 -28.35
CA LYS A 176 9.62 -11.88 -27.98
C LYS A 176 8.37 -11.48 -27.21
N GLY A 177 7.34 -12.31 -27.36
CA GLY A 177 6.11 -12.27 -26.60
C GLY A 177 4.91 -12.46 -27.52
N VAL A 178 3.75 -11.99 -27.08
CA VAL A 178 2.51 -12.01 -27.86
C VAL A 178 2.08 -10.57 -28.05
N ALA A 179 2.16 -10.09 -29.29
CA ALA A 179 1.72 -8.76 -29.61
C ALA A 179 0.21 -8.63 -29.36
N MET A 180 -0.15 -7.67 -28.52
CA MET A 180 -1.53 -7.32 -28.20
C MET A 180 -1.76 -5.88 -28.62
N SER A 181 -2.92 -5.61 -29.21
CA SER A 181 -3.40 -4.25 -29.47
C SER A 181 -4.66 -4.02 -28.67
N TYR A 182 -4.71 -2.90 -27.95
CA TYR A 182 -5.93 -2.45 -27.28
C TYR A 182 -6.11 -0.95 -27.48
N CYS A 183 -7.34 -0.52 -27.25
CA CYS A 183 -7.71 0.87 -27.33
C CYS A 183 -7.50 1.58 -26.00
N GLN A 184 -6.77 2.68 -26.02
CA GLN A 184 -6.70 3.61 -24.91
C GLN A 184 -7.33 4.94 -25.32
N VAL A 185 -8.24 5.45 -24.51
CA VAL A 185 -8.84 6.76 -24.71
C VAL A 185 -8.06 7.76 -23.87
N ASP A 186 -7.59 8.84 -24.49
CA ASP A 186 -6.85 9.90 -23.79
C ASP A 186 -7.77 10.88 -23.05
N GLU A 187 -7.18 11.89 -22.41
CA GLU A 187 -7.92 12.94 -21.67
C GLU A 187 -8.84 13.80 -22.56
N PHE A 188 -8.63 13.80 -23.88
CA PHE A 188 -9.46 14.49 -24.86
C PHE A 188 -10.50 13.57 -25.49
N CYS A 189 -10.65 12.37 -24.94
CA CYS A 189 -11.56 11.34 -25.43
C CYS A 189 -11.21 10.84 -26.83
N THR A 190 -9.95 10.96 -27.25
CA THR A 190 -9.48 10.45 -28.54
C THR A 190 -8.96 9.02 -28.36
N PRO A 191 -9.49 8.04 -29.12
CA PRO A 191 -9.02 6.67 -29.03
C PRO A 191 -7.68 6.53 -29.76
N THR A 192 -6.72 5.92 -29.09
CA THR A 192 -5.40 5.58 -29.63
C THR A 192 -5.16 4.08 -29.52
N THR A 193 -4.58 3.48 -30.55
CA THR A 193 -4.15 2.08 -30.49
C THR A 193 -2.84 2.01 -29.72
N VAL A 194 -2.85 1.25 -28.63
CA VAL A 194 -1.65 0.93 -27.85
C VAL A 194 -1.26 -0.51 -28.13
N LEU A 195 0.02 -0.71 -28.44
CA LEU A 195 0.61 -2.03 -28.62
C LEU A 195 1.39 -2.43 -27.37
N ALA A 196 1.21 -3.66 -26.94
CA ALA A 196 1.90 -4.24 -25.80
C ALA A 196 2.29 -5.69 -26.07
N GLY A 197 3.13 -6.24 -25.19
CA GLY A 197 3.44 -7.67 -25.17
C GLY A 197 4.63 -8.11 -26.02
N CYS A 198 5.30 -7.21 -26.74
CA CYS A 198 6.61 -7.48 -27.34
C CYS A 198 7.72 -6.81 -26.54
N SER A 199 8.69 -7.60 -26.08
CA SER A 199 9.86 -7.13 -25.35
C SER A 199 11.11 -7.45 -26.13
N LYS A 200 12.06 -6.50 -26.15
CA LYS A 200 13.34 -6.68 -26.84
C LYS A 200 14.09 -7.84 -26.18
N LEU A 201 14.65 -8.72 -26.99
CA LEU A 201 15.53 -9.76 -26.52
C LEU A 201 16.77 -9.14 -25.84
N ALA A 202 17.11 -9.66 -24.66
CA ALA A 202 18.20 -9.15 -23.84
C ALA A 202 19.21 -10.28 -23.57
N PRO A 203 20.53 -9.99 -23.64
CA PRO A 203 21.51 -10.94 -23.15
C PRO A 203 21.31 -11.17 -21.65
N CYS A 204 21.64 -12.37 -21.18
CA CYS A 204 21.60 -12.66 -19.75
C CYS A 204 22.76 -11.96 -19.03
N TRP A 205 22.49 -11.60 -17.78
CA TRP A 205 23.51 -11.14 -16.85
C TRP A 205 24.48 -12.30 -16.54
N PRO A 206 25.78 -12.03 -16.30
CA PRO A 206 26.71 -13.05 -15.83
C PRO A 206 26.17 -13.79 -14.59
N PRO A 207 26.49 -15.07 -14.40
CA PRO A 207 26.06 -15.79 -13.20
C PRO A 207 26.65 -15.11 -11.95
N GLU A 208 25.86 -15.02 -10.87
CA GLU A 208 26.36 -14.52 -9.60
C GLU A 208 27.35 -15.53 -9.00
N VAL A 209 28.62 -15.17 -9.03
CA VAL A 209 29.72 -16.01 -8.58
C VAL A 209 30.76 -15.19 -7.81
N ASP A 210 31.64 -15.91 -7.13
CA ASP A 210 32.87 -15.35 -6.59
C ASP A 210 33.88 -15.12 -7.73
N ASP A 211 34.04 -13.87 -8.15
CA ASP A 211 34.95 -13.42 -9.23
C ASP A 211 36.43 -13.74 -8.98
N CYS A 212 36.78 -14.13 -7.75
CA CYS A 212 38.11 -14.59 -7.39
C CYS A 212 38.27 -16.11 -7.56
N LEU A 213 37.17 -16.87 -7.44
CA LEU A 213 37.17 -18.32 -7.60
C LEU A 213 36.97 -18.73 -9.08
N LEU A 214 36.09 -18.04 -9.78
CA LEU A 214 35.63 -18.40 -11.11
C LEU A 214 36.00 -17.34 -12.14
N ASP A 215 36.42 -17.78 -13.32
CA ASP A 215 36.65 -16.94 -14.48
C ASP A 215 35.40 -16.93 -15.36
N THR A 216 34.68 -15.81 -15.32
CA THR A 216 33.47 -15.53 -16.09
C THR A 216 33.73 -14.58 -17.27
N SER A 217 34.99 -14.35 -17.65
CA SER A 217 35.35 -13.40 -18.72
C SER A 217 34.68 -13.71 -20.07
N ASN A 218 34.38 -14.98 -20.36
CA ASN A 218 33.66 -15.42 -21.55
C ASN A 218 32.13 -15.29 -21.45
N CYS A 219 31.61 -14.81 -20.32
CA CYS A 219 30.18 -14.83 -19.97
C CYS A 219 29.59 -13.43 -19.69
N VAL A 220 30.26 -12.36 -20.11
CA VAL A 220 29.84 -10.98 -19.82
C VAL A 220 28.48 -10.62 -20.46
N GLN A 221 28.20 -11.16 -21.64
CA GLN A 221 26.91 -11.00 -22.35
C GLN A 221 26.56 -12.28 -23.10
N VAL A 222 25.75 -13.13 -22.49
CA VAL A 222 25.31 -14.38 -23.12
C VAL A 222 23.99 -14.10 -23.85
N SER A 223 24.02 -14.06 -25.18
CA SER A 223 22.83 -13.87 -26.01
C SER A 223 21.77 -14.94 -25.72
N PRO A 224 20.46 -14.65 -25.89
CA PRO A 224 19.41 -15.65 -25.75
C PRO A 224 19.69 -16.90 -26.59
N ASN A 225 19.45 -18.08 -26.02
CA ASN A 225 19.74 -19.39 -26.63
C ASN A 225 21.23 -19.65 -26.91
N SER A 226 22.14 -18.93 -26.25
CA SER A 226 23.59 -19.21 -26.29
C SER A 226 24.12 -19.65 -24.93
N SER A 227 25.33 -20.20 -24.91
CA SER A 227 26.01 -20.63 -23.70
C SER A 227 27.48 -20.19 -23.71
N CYS A 228 28.07 -20.13 -22.51
CA CYS A 228 29.49 -19.87 -22.31
C CYS A 228 30.03 -20.78 -21.20
N GLU A 229 31.35 -21.01 -21.23
CA GLU A 229 32.05 -21.83 -20.25
C GLU A 229 32.62 -20.96 -19.12
N VAL A 230 32.36 -21.35 -17.87
CA VAL A 230 32.97 -20.78 -16.67
C VAL A 230 34.00 -21.76 -16.13
N THR A 231 35.21 -21.27 -15.91
CA THR A 231 36.34 -22.10 -15.45
C THR A 231 36.86 -21.66 -14.09
N CYS A 232 37.64 -22.50 -13.42
CA CYS A 232 38.32 -22.10 -12.18
C CYS A 232 39.43 -21.10 -12.51
N LYS A 233 39.45 -19.97 -11.80
CA LYS A 233 40.52 -19.00 -11.91
C LYS A 233 41.79 -19.53 -11.25
N ALA A 234 42.97 -19.33 -11.83
CA ALA A 234 44.21 -19.71 -11.17
C ALA A 234 44.39 -18.94 -9.84
N PRO A 235 44.89 -19.56 -8.76
CA PRO A 235 45.50 -20.91 -8.67
C PRO A 235 44.51 -22.04 -8.32
N PHE A 236 43.20 -21.77 -8.33
CA PHE A 236 42.21 -22.81 -8.04
C PHE A 236 42.16 -23.83 -9.17
N VAL A 237 41.94 -25.10 -8.81
CA VAL A 237 41.81 -26.20 -9.76
C VAL A 237 40.51 -26.95 -9.51
N GLY A 238 39.97 -27.55 -10.57
CA GLY A 238 38.77 -28.37 -10.47
C GLY A 238 37.99 -28.42 -11.78
N THR A 239 36.67 -28.56 -11.69
CA THR A 239 35.80 -28.72 -12.86
C THR A 239 35.11 -27.41 -13.22
N GLY A 240 35.26 -26.96 -14.47
CA GLY A 240 34.44 -25.90 -15.03
C GLY A 240 33.00 -26.35 -15.30
N ALA A 241 32.14 -25.42 -15.69
CA ALA A 241 30.76 -25.71 -16.06
C ALA A 241 30.24 -24.68 -17.07
N ASN A 242 29.21 -25.06 -17.82
CA ASN A 242 28.57 -24.15 -18.77
C ASN A 242 27.40 -23.41 -18.11
N VAL A 243 27.20 -22.16 -18.51
CA VAL A 243 25.95 -21.44 -18.28
C VAL A 243 25.28 -21.12 -19.61
N SER A 244 23.95 -21.09 -19.63
CA SER A 244 23.16 -20.77 -20.81
C SER A 244 22.14 -19.68 -20.52
N CYS A 245 21.87 -18.85 -21.52
CA CYS A 245 20.77 -17.90 -21.48
C CYS A 245 19.52 -18.55 -22.11
N PRO A 246 18.36 -18.59 -21.42
CA PRO A 246 17.17 -19.22 -21.94
C PRO A 246 16.74 -18.63 -23.28
N GLU A 247 16.12 -19.46 -24.13
CA GLU A 247 15.59 -19.03 -25.41
C GLU A 247 14.57 -17.91 -25.20
N GLY A 248 14.86 -16.76 -25.80
CA GLY A 248 14.01 -15.60 -25.72
C GLY A 248 13.97 -14.96 -24.34
N ASN A 249 15.12 -14.82 -23.70
CA ASN A 249 15.27 -13.91 -22.58
C ASN A 249 14.97 -12.47 -23.04
N ALA A 250 14.08 -11.80 -22.32
CA ALA A 250 13.78 -10.38 -22.51
C ALA A 250 14.00 -9.56 -21.23
N ASP A 251 14.42 -10.20 -20.14
CA ASP A 251 14.78 -9.54 -18.89
C ASP A 251 16.30 -9.29 -18.88
N PRO A 252 16.76 -8.02 -18.89
CA PRO A 252 18.18 -7.70 -18.84
C PRO A 252 18.87 -8.09 -17.52
N TRP A 253 18.09 -8.45 -16.48
CA TRP A 253 18.60 -8.87 -15.17
C TRP A 253 18.56 -10.38 -14.95
N GLN A 254 18.03 -11.15 -15.91
CA GLN A 254 18.05 -12.60 -15.84
C GLN A 254 19.49 -13.09 -15.88
N ALA A 255 19.95 -13.73 -14.80
CA ALA A 255 21.25 -14.36 -14.76
C ALA A 255 21.29 -15.59 -15.68
N ALA A 256 22.44 -15.84 -16.30
CA ALA A 256 22.67 -17.07 -17.05
C ALA A 256 22.57 -18.29 -16.12
N GLU A 257 21.90 -19.34 -16.59
CA GLU A 257 21.58 -20.51 -15.79
C GLU A 257 22.62 -21.62 -15.99
N TRP A 258 23.00 -22.31 -14.91
CA TRP A 258 23.95 -23.42 -14.99
C TRP A 258 23.36 -24.62 -15.75
N VAL A 259 24.09 -25.08 -16.76
CA VAL A 259 23.76 -26.30 -17.50
C VAL A 259 24.44 -27.48 -16.80
N GLY A 260 23.71 -28.12 -15.88
CA GLY A 260 24.19 -29.29 -15.15
C GLY A 260 24.81 -28.97 -13.80
N ALA A 261 25.92 -29.64 -13.46
CA ALA A 261 26.59 -29.46 -12.17
C ALA A 261 27.35 -28.13 -12.12
N ARG A 262 27.28 -27.45 -10.97
CA ARG A 262 28.06 -26.23 -10.72
C ARG A 262 29.56 -26.53 -10.72
N PRO A 263 30.40 -25.54 -11.07
CA PRO A 263 31.84 -25.72 -11.05
C PRO A 263 32.30 -25.97 -9.62
N SER A 264 33.30 -26.84 -9.47
CA SER A 264 33.88 -27.18 -8.18
C SER A 264 35.33 -26.79 -8.24
N CYS A 265 35.67 -25.68 -7.59
CA CYS A 265 37.01 -25.13 -7.57
C CYS A 265 37.57 -25.23 -6.16
N THR A 266 38.75 -25.84 -6.05
CA THR A 266 39.44 -26.01 -4.78
C THR A 266 40.85 -25.48 -4.90
N MET A 267 41.34 -24.88 -3.82
CA MET A 267 42.76 -24.52 -3.75
C MET A 267 43.55 -25.78 -3.37
N PRO A 268 44.46 -26.27 -4.22
CA PRO A 268 45.13 -27.55 -3.98
C PRO A 268 46.05 -27.53 -2.75
N SER A 269 46.54 -26.36 -2.36
CA SER A 269 47.30 -26.18 -1.12
C SER A 269 47.05 -24.79 -0.54
N CYS A 270 46.66 -24.73 0.72
CA CYS A 270 46.59 -23.46 1.45
C CYS A 270 47.93 -23.20 2.13
N PRO A 271 48.55 -22.02 1.90
CA PRO A 271 49.74 -21.64 2.63
C PRO A 271 49.43 -21.54 4.13
N ALA A 272 50.39 -21.95 4.96
CA ALA A 272 50.27 -21.83 6.41
C ALA A 272 50.01 -20.36 6.81
N PRO A 273 49.21 -20.09 7.86
CA PRO A 273 48.98 -18.74 8.35
C PRO A 273 50.33 -18.07 8.63
N ALA A 274 50.57 -16.88 8.07
CA ALA A 274 51.79 -16.13 8.36
C ALA A 274 51.83 -15.64 9.82
N ILE A 275 50.65 -15.41 10.40
CA ILE A 275 50.45 -14.99 11.79
C ILE A 275 49.45 -15.95 12.41
N VAL A 276 49.80 -16.56 13.55
CA VAL A 276 48.91 -17.44 14.31
C VAL A 276 48.07 -16.58 15.26
N PRO A 277 46.74 -16.53 15.11
CA PRO A 277 45.88 -15.76 16.01
C PRO A 277 45.92 -16.33 17.44
N GLU A 278 45.59 -15.49 18.42
CA GLU A 278 45.37 -15.94 19.79
C GLU A 278 44.25 -17.00 19.83
N GLY A 279 44.42 -18.03 20.67
CA GLY A 279 43.44 -19.12 20.77
C GLY A 279 43.77 -20.36 19.95
N PHE A 280 44.88 -20.36 19.20
CA PHE A 280 45.35 -21.51 18.42
C PHE A 280 46.78 -21.90 18.79
N VAL A 281 47.03 -23.21 18.85
CA VAL A 281 48.37 -23.79 19.06
C VAL A 281 48.62 -24.90 18.05
N TRP A 282 49.85 -25.01 17.53
CA TRP A 282 50.23 -26.08 16.62
C TRP A 282 50.87 -27.23 17.42
N VAL A 283 50.17 -28.37 17.50
CA VAL A 283 50.58 -29.51 18.31
C VAL A 283 50.46 -30.78 17.48
N ASN A 284 51.52 -31.58 17.40
CA ASN A 284 51.52 -32.88 16.69
C ASN A 284 51.05 -32.81 15.22
N ARG A 285 51.44 -31.77 14.49
CA ARG A 285 51.06 -31.52 13.07
C ARG A 285 49.57 -31.21 12.85
N SER A 286 48.83 -30.82 13.88
CA SER A 286 47.49 -30.29 13.75
C SER A 286 47.33 -28.99 14.55
N TRP A 287 46.45 -28.11 14.08
CA TRP A 287 46.00 -26.97 14.87
C TRP A 287 45.09 -27.50 15.98
N GLN A 288 45.27 -26.98 17.20
CA GLN A 288 44.45 -27.24 18.37
C GLN A 288 44.03 -25.89 18.98
N CYS A 289 42.91 -25.86 19.70
CA CYS A 289 42.57 -24.67 20.47
C CYS A 289 43.55 -24.50 21.63
N ALA A 290 44.02 -23.27 21.82
CA ALA A 290 44.84 -22.91 22.98
C ALA A 290 44.04 -23.05 24.27
N GLU A 291 44.73 -23.13 25.40
CA GLU A 291 44.10 -23.21 26.72
C GLU A 291 43.12 -22.03 26.95
N GLY A 292 41.91 -22.34 27.42
CA GLY A 292 40.84 -21.35 27.63
C GLY A 292 39.97 -21.03 26.40
N PHE A 293 40.26 -21.64 25.25
CA PHE A 293 39.45 -21.53 24.02
C PHE A 293 38.78 -22.87 23.72
N LEU A 294 37.55 -22.82 23.21
CA LEU A 294 36.75 -24.00 22.87
C LEU A 294 36.43 -24.03 21.37
N GLY A 295 36.24 -25.25 20.86
CA GLY A 295 35.78 -25.52 19.50
C GLY A 295 36.71 -26.46 18.73
N THR A 296 36.53 -26.54 17.41
CA THR A 296 37.30 -27.41 16.52
C THR A 296 38.04 -26.54 15.51
N PRO A 297 39.38 -26.41 15.63
CA PRO A 297 40.13 -25.57 14.73
C PRO A 297 40.09 -26.13 13.31
N ARG A 298 39.92 -25.24 12.34
CA ARG A 298 40.08 -25.53 10.92
C ARG A 298 40.82 -24.38 10.25
N VAL A 299 41.63 -24.71 9.26
CA VAL A 299 42.24 -23.71 8.37
C VAL A 299 41.22 -23.42 7.28
N VAL A 300 40.76 -22.17 7.19
CA VAL A 300 39.90 -21.68 6.11
C VAL A 300 40.75 -20.80 5.21
N CYS A 301 40.66 -21.08 3.91
CA CYS A 301 41.45 -20.40 2.91
C CYS A 301 40.50 -19.47 2.17
N ASN A 302 40.53 -18.20 2.56
CA ASN A 302 39.82 -17.16 1.86
C ASN A 302 40.77 -16.50 0.86
N HIS A 303 40.24 -15.92 -0.20
CA HIS A 303 40.98 -14.99 -1.04
C HIS A 303 40.86 -13.57 -0.44
N GLU A 304 41.85 -12.73 -0.66
CA GLU A 304 41.73 -11.28 -0.35
C GLU A 304 40.84 -10.61 -1.39
N SER A 305 40.34 -9.41 -1.11
CA SER A 305 39.48 -8.64 -2.03
C SER A 305 40.10 -8.37 -3.41
N ASP A 306 41.41 -8.56 -3.58
CA ASP A 306 42.15 -8.47 -4.84
C ASP A 306 42.37 -9.84 -5.53
N CYS A 307 41.67 -10.88 -5.08
CA CYS A 307 41.74 -12.25 -5.55
C CYS A 307 43.11 -12.92 -5.38
N ARG A 308 44.02 -12.36 -4.57
CA ARG A 308 45.25 -13.08 -4.21
C ARG A 308 44.92 -14.21 -3.22
N PRO A 309 45.63 -15.35 -3.31
CA PRO A 309 45.49 -16.39 -2.30
C PRO A 309 45.92 -15.81 -0.95
N ALA A 310 44.96 -15.63 -0.03
CA ALA A 310 45.31 -15.15 1.29
C ALA A 310 46.09 -16.23 2.05
N SER A 311 46.91 -15.81 3.00
CA SER A 311 47.43 -16.74 4.01
C SER A 311 46.27 -17.46 4.69
N GLY A 312 46.37 -18.78 4.93
CA GLY A 312 45.31 -19.53 5.58
C GLY A 312 44.87 -18.85 6.89
N ARG A 313 43.57 -18.67 7.08
CA ARG A 313 43.01 -18.12 8.31
C ARG A 313 42.58 -19.26 9.22
N LEU A 314 42.96 -19.19 10.49
CA LEU A 314 42.50 -20.14 11.50
C LEU A 314 41.13 -19.73 12.03
N GLU A 315 40.20 -20.67 12.01
CA GLU A 315 38.85 -20.53 12.58
C GLU A 315 38.50 -21.70 13.48
N GLY A 316 37.44 -21.55 14.26
CA GLY A 316 36.85 -22.66 15.02
C GLY A 316 37.31 -22.78 16.46
N CYS A 317 38.24 -21.94 16.92
CA CYS A 317 38.55 -21.76 18.34
C CYS A 317 38.05 -20.38 18.79
N GLY A 318 37.12 -20.37 19.73
CA GLY A 318 36.56 -19.14 20.31
C GLY A 318 36.61 -19.21 21.82
N ARG A 319 36.63 -18.04 22.48
CA ARG A 319 36.35 -17.98 23.91
C ARG A 319 34.86 -18.25 24.13
N PRO A 320 34.45 -18.93 25.19
CA PRO A 320 33.05 -18.98 25.60
C PRO A 320 32.53 -17.54 25.78
N VAL A 321 31.42 -17.19 25.12
CA VAL A 321 30.81 -15.84 25.19
C VAL A 321 29.46 -15.92 25.90
N GLU A 322 29.15 -14.90 26.69
CA GLU A 322 27.89 -14.73 27.40
C GLU A 322 26.70 -14.47 26.44
N CYS A 323 25.48 -14.81 26.86
CA CYS A 323 24.28 -14.61 26.04
C CYS A 323 24.00 -13.12 25.79
N ALA A 324 23.67 -12.77 24.54
CA ALA A 324 23.36 -11.41 24.14
C ALA A 324 21.97 -10.95 24.65
N GLN A 325 21.91 -9.69 25.01
CA GLN A 325 20.72 -9.02 25.53
C GLN A 325 19.69 -8.81 24.40
N PRO A 326 18.38 -9.04 24.64
CA PRO A 326 17.35 -8.84 23.62
C PRO A 326 17.11 -7.35 23.33
N GLU A 327 17.00 -7.00 22.05
CA GLU A 327 16.60 -5.65 21.61
C GLU A 327 15.08 -5.49 21.72
N LEU A 328 14.65 -4.75 22.75
CA LEU A 328 13.26 -4.32 22.92
C LEU A 328 13.17 -2.80 22.88
N LEU A 329 12.04 -2.28 22.39
CA LEU A 329 11.78 -0.84 22.29
C LEU A 329 11.88 -0.14 23.66
N THR A 330 12.94 0.64 23.81
CA THR A 330 13.43 1.32 25.01
C THR A 330 12.57 2.49 25.52
N CYS A 331 11.47 2.81 24.83
CA CYS A 331 10.55 3.87 25.25
C CYS A 331 9.44 3.38 26.19
N MET A 332 9.08 2.09 26.16
CA MET A 332 7.91 1.56 26.90
C MET A 332 8.29 0.63 28.04
N TYR A 333 9.44 -0.04 27.95
CA TYR A 333 9.88 -1.03 28.94
C TYR A 333 11.25 -0.70 29.54
N ASN A 334 11.36 -0.87 30.85
CA ASN A 334 12.60 -0.80 31.60
C ASN A 334 13.19 -2.21 31.73
N VAL A 335 14.19 -2.52 30.91
CA VAL A 335 14.94 -3.78 30.88
C VAL A 335 16.32 -3.64 31.54
N SER A 336 16.50 -2.62 32.39
CA SER A 336 17.78 -2.25 33.00
C SER A 336 18.46 -3.39 33.74
N ASP A 337 17.67 -4.33 34.27
CA ASP A 337 18.15 -5.41 35.14
C ASP A 337 18.51 -6.69 34.35
N CYS A 338 18.42 -6.64 33.02
CA CYS A 338 18.63 -7.77 32.11
C CYS A 338 19.95 -7.70 31.31
N VAL A 339 20.95 -6.98 31.82
CA VAL A 339 22.28 -6.89 31.19
C VAL A 339 23.14 -8.04 31.72
N GLN A 340 23.76 -8.82 30.81
CA GLN A 340 24.61 -9.99 31.12
C GLN A 340 23.90 -11.10 31.92
N VAL A 341 22.80 -11.61 31.39
CA VAL A 341 22.08 -12.74 31.98
C VAL A 341 22.79 -14.04 31.61
N TYR A 342 23.42 -14.68 32.59
CA TYR A 342 24.00 -16.01 32.44
C TYR A 342 22.91 -17.09 32.25
N PRO A 343 23.19 -18.21 31.56
CA PRO A 343 22.23 -19.30 31.42
C PRO A 343 21.67 -19.77 32.77
N GLY A 344 20.36 -19.57 33.00
CA GLY A 344 19.64 -19.94 34.24
C GLY A 344 19.25 -18.77 35.16
N ALA A 345 19.66 -17.54 34.84
CA ALA A 345 19.23 -16.34 35.55
C ALA A 345 17.95 -15.71 34.96
N SER A 346 17.22 -14.95 35.77
CA SER A 346 16.04 -14.17 35.38
C SER A 346 16.21 -12.71 35.80
N CYS A 347 15.54 -11.79 35.10
CA CYS A 347 15.60 -10.35 35.32
C CYS A 347 14.21 -9.73 35.20
N GLN A 348 13.99 -8.55 35.79
CA GLN A 348 12.70 -7.87 35.74
C GLN A 348 12.62 -6.87 34.58
N VAL A 349 11.47 -6.88 33.90
CA VAL A 349 11.13 -5.91 32.85
C VAL A 349 9.87 -5.15 33.29
N GLY A 350 10.04 -3.86 33.62
CA GLY A 350 8.95 -2.99 34.07
C GLY A 350 8.43 -2.07 32.97
N CYS A 351 7.28 -1.43 33.16
CA CYS A 351 6.84 -0.33 32.29
C CYS A 351 7.58 0.97 32.66
N LYS A 352 7.98 1.75 31.66
CA LYS A 352 8.49 3.11 31.84
C LYS A 352 7.30 4.09 31.84
N SER A 353 7.36 5.16 32.62
CA SER A 353 6.29 6.19 32.69
C SER A 353 6.02 6.86 31.32
N PRO A 354 4.78 7.31 30.99
CA PRO A 354 3.58 7.45 31.84
C PRO A 354 2.66 6.22 31.83
N TYR A 355 3.16 5.08 31.37
CA TYR A 355 2.36 3.86 31.29
C TYR A 355 2.23 3.21 32.67
N GLU A 356 1.01 3.18 33.22
CA GLU A 356 0.68 2.44 34.44
C GLU A 356 -0.01 1.12 34.09
N GLY A 357 0.49 0.02 34.65
CA GLY A 357 -0.11 -1.31 34.53
C GLY A 357 0.21 -2.14 35.76
N ARG A 358 -0.70 -3.03 36.14
CA ARG A 358 -0.42 -4.04 37.17
C ARG A 358 0.38 -5.19 36.57
N ALA A 359 1.42 -5.64 37.27
CA ALA A 359 2.15 -6.85 36.92
C ALA A 359 1.19 -8.04 36.87
N VAL A 360 1.14 -8.74 35.73
CA VAL A 360 0.44 -10.01 35.63
C VAL A 360 1.41 -11.10 36.07
N GLN A 361 0.99 -12.00 36.96
CA GLN A 361 1.79 -13.18 37.32
C GLN A 361 2.00 -14.03 36.06
N ALA A 362 3.24 -14.12 35.56
CA ALA A 362 3.61 -15.16 34.60
C ALA A 362 3.59 -16.50 35.34
N ARG A 363 2.64 -17.38 35.00
CA ARG A 363 2.73 -18.78 35.39
C ARG A 363 3.85 -19.41 34.56
N VAL A 364 4.83 -19.98 35.25
CA VAL A 364 5.77 -20.92 34.64
C VAL A 364 4.93 -22.05 34.06
N GLY A 365 4.99 -22.22 32.73
CA GLY A 365 4.56 -23.46 32.11
C GLY A 365 5.36 -24.58 32.73
N GLN A 366 4.71 -25.41 33.54
CA GLN A 366 5.25 -26.73 33.86
C GLN A 366 5.32 -27.49 32.54
N ASN A 367 6.50 -27.52 31.92
CA ASN A 367 6.86 -28.64 31.08
C ASN A 367 7.04 -29.83 32.02
N SER A 368 5.97 -30.60 32.18
CA SER A 368 6.06 -31.98 32.62
C SER A 368 6.90 -32.76 31.61
N VAL A 369 7.99 -33.36 32.11
CA VAL A 369 8.83 -34.36 31.43
C VAL A 369 8.02 -35.61 31.13
#